data_AF-A0A447X2W1-F1
#
_entry.id   AF-A0A447X2W1-F1
#
_cell.length_a   1.000
_cell.length_b   1.000
_cell.length_c   1.000
_cell.angle_alpha   90.00
_cell.angle_beta   90.00
_cell.angle_gamma   90.00
#
_symmetry.space_group_name_H-M   'P 1'
#
loop_
_entity.id
_entity.type
_entity.pdbx_description
1 polymer ?
#
loop_
_entity_poly.entity_id
_entity_poly.type
_entity_poly.pdbx_seq_one_letter_code
_entity_poly.pdbx_strand_id
1 'polypeptide(L)'
;MNHRSGVLPALALVAAVAANVKAIDERQLFAAQLAAVMSEGRFTRLSAVKTPDELLRQLRRAVKLLNGSVNLISLADDIFRWCQESDDLLNHHRRQQRPTEFIRIRWALEYYQAGDADNEQN
;
A
#
# COMPACT_ATOMS: atom_id res chain seq x y z
N MET A 1 -0.51 24.71 -15.91
CA MET A 1 -1.59 23.76 -15.56
C MET A 1 -1.28 22.43 -16.25
N ASN A 2 -0.57 21.48 -15.60
CA ASN A 2 -0.32 20.13 -16.13
C ASN A 2 0.32 19.24 -15.04
N HIS A 3 -0.48 18.62 -14.17
CA HIS A 3 -0.04 17.60 -13.19
C HIS A 3 -1.08 16.47 -12.99
N ARG A 4 -2.02 16.28 -13.93
CA ARG A 4 -3.15 15.35 -13.74
C ARG A 4 -2.94 13.93 -14.29
N SER A 5 -1.73 13.54 -14.68
CA SER A 5 -1.50 12.25 -15.35
C SER A 5 -1.65 11.04 -14.41
N GLY A 6 -1.32 11.18 -13.11
CA GLY A 6 -1.33 10.06 -12.15
C GLY A 6 -2.60 9.90 -11.30
N VAL A 7 -3.51 10.87 -11.32
CA VAL A 7 -4.72 10.85 -10.46
C VAL A 7 -5.75 9.84 -10.97
N LEU A 8 -5.89 9.70 -12.29
CA LEU A 8 -6.86 8.78 -12.90
C LEU A 8 -6.49 7.30 -12.66
N PRO A 9 -5.23 6.85 -12.86
CA PRO A 9 -4.81 5.49 -12.50
C PRO A 9 -4.98 5.18 -11.01
N ALA A 10 -4.60 6.11 -10.13
CA ALA A 10 -4.72 5.94 -8.69
C ALA A 10 -6.17 5.77 -8.25
N LEU A 11 -7.08 6.63 -8.73
CA LEU A 11 -8.50 6.54 -8.39
C LEU A 11 -9.13 5.24 -8.88
N ALA A 12 -8.77 4.78 -10.08
CA ALA A 12 -9.24 3.50 -10.61
C ALA A 12 -8.78 2.31 -9.76
N LEU A 13 -7.52 2.31 -9.31
CA LEU A 13 -6.99 1.29 -8.41
C LEU A 13 -7.68 1.33 -7.05
N VAL A 14 -7.86 2.51 -6.46
CA VAL A 14 -8.58 2.68 -5.19
C VAL A 14 -10.00 2.13 -5.31
N ALA A 15 -10.76 2.54 -6.33
CA ALA A 15 -12.12 2.05 -6.55
C ALA A 15 -12.16 0.52 -6.74
N ALA A 16 -11.23 -0.02 -7.52
CA ALA A 16 -11.14 -1.45 -7.80
C ALA A 16 -10.79 -2.31 -6.58
N VAL A 17 -10.07 -1.74 -5.60
CA VAL A 17 -9.76 -2.38 -4.32
C VAL A 17 -10.92 -2.16 -3.33
N ALA A 18 -11.44 -0.95 -3.22
CA ALA A 18 -12.56 -0.57 -2.35
C ALA A 18 -13.81 -1.42 -2.60
N ALA A 19 -14.06 -1.82 -3.84
CA ALA A 19 -15.16 -2.74 -4.18
C ALA A 19 -15.08 -4.12 -3.48
N ASN A 20 -13.93 -4.48 -2.90
CA ASN A 20 -13.73 -5.73 -2.14
C ASN A 20 -13.71 -5.50 -0.61
N VAL A 21 -13.84 -4.24 -0.17
CA VAL A 21 -13.85 -3.87 1.25
C VAL A 21 -15.26 -4.01 1.79
N LYS A 22 -15.37 -4.66 2.95
CA LYS A 22 -16.63 -4.87 3.67
C LYS A 22 -16.79 -3.91 4.84
N ALA A 23 -15.68 -3.55 5.48
CA ALA A 23 -15.64 -2.64 6.62
C ALA A 23 -14.35 -1.81 6.60
N ILE A 24 -14.46 -0.58 7.08
CA ILE A 24 -13.31 0.30 7.28
C ILE A 24 -12.85 0.10 8.74
N ASP A 25 -11.59 -0.28 8.91
CA ASP A 25 -10.95 -0.41 10.22
C ASP A 25 -9.72 0.50 10.28
N GLU A 26 -9.84 1.60 11.02
CA GLU A 26 -8.82 2.66 11.10
C GLU A 26 -7.83 2.47 12.26
N ARG A 27 -7.92 1.37 13.02
CA ARG A 27 -7.09 1.15 14.22
C ARG A 27 -5.59 1.09 13.94
N GLN A 28 -5.23 0.62 12.75
CA GLN A 28 -3.86 0.48 12.29
C GLN A 28 -3.77 0.92 10.83
N LEU A 29 -2.57 1.30 10.40
CA LEU A 29 -2.29 1.57 8.99
C LEU A 29 -2.33 0.26 8.18
N PHE A 30 -2.55 0.37 6.87
CA PHE A 30 -2.72 -0.78 6.00
C PHE A 30 -1.57 -1.79 6.14
N ALA A 31 -0.31 -1.34 6.05
CA ALA A 31 0.83 -2.26 6.14
C ALA A 31 1.00 -2.87 7.55
N ALA A 32 0.62 -2.15 8.61
CA ALA A 32 0.57 -2.69 9.95
C ALA A 32 -0.48 -3.82 10.07
N GLN A 33 -1.68 -3.64 9.50
CA GLN A 33 -2.70 -4.69 9.45
C GLN A 33 -2.20 -5.96 8.75
N LEU A 34 -1.31 -5.83 7.76
CA LEU A 34 -0.71 -6.97 7.07
C LEU A 34 0.21 -7.79 7.97
N ALA A 35 0.90 -7.18 8.93
CA ALA A 35 1.84 -7.87 9.83
C ALA A 35 1.15 -9.01 10.62
N ALA A 36 -0.12 -8.81 10.99
CA ALA A 36 -0.92 -9.81 11.69
C ALA A 36 -1.36 -11.02 10.82
N VAL A 37 -1.39 -10.88 9.48
CA VAL A 37 -2.02 -11.88 8.59
C VAL A 37 -1.11 -12.44 7.49
N MET A 38 0.07 -11.85 7.26
CA MET A 38 1.03 -12.34 6.27
C MET A 38 2.42 -12.50 6.83
N SER A 39 3.21 -13.39 6.21
CA SER A 39 4.63 -13.53 6.52
C SER A 39 5.46 -12.46 5.81
N GLU A 40 6.63 -12.17 6.37
CA GLU A 40 7.58 -11.19 5.81
C GLU A 40 7.91 -11.46 4.34
N GLY A 41 8.09 -12.73 3.96
CA GLY A 41 8.39 -13.10 2.57
C GLY A 41 7.25 -12.77 1.59
N ARG A 42 5.98 -12.82 2.03
CA ARG A 42 4.84 -12.39 1.20
C ARG A 42 4.76 -10.87 1.14
N PHE A 43 4.97 -10.21 2.28
CA PHE A 43 5.01 -8.76 2.36
C PHE A 43 6.10 -8.17 1.45
N THR A 44 7.32 -8.71 1.50
CA THR A 44 8.44 -8.28 0.64
C THR A 44 8.11 -8.39 -0.85
N ARG A 45 7.37 -9.43 -1.26
CA ARG A 45 6.91 -9.59 -2.65
C ARG A 45 5.85 -8.56 -3.04
N LEU A 46 4.91 -8.26 -2.15
CA LEU A 46 3.92 -7.19 -2.36
C LEU A 46 4.62 -5.83 -2.51
N SER A 47 5.58 -5.52 -1.64
CA SER A 47 6.32 -4.25 -1.64
C SER A 47 7.32 -4.08 -2.79
N ALA A 48 7.56 -5.14 -3.57
CA ALA A 48 8.47 -5.13 -4.73
C ALA A 48 7.74 -5.05 -6.08
N VAL A 49 6.40 -4.97 -6.07
CA VAL A 49 5.58 -4.89 -7.28
C VAL A 49 5.91 -3.64 -8.11
N LYS A 50 5.99 -3.83 -9.44
CA LYS A 50 6.39 -2.77 -10.38
C LYS A 50 5.27 -2.34 -11.33
N THR A 51 4.21 -3.13 -11.46
CA THR A 51 3.13 -2.86 -12.42
C THR A 51 1.78 -2.65 -11.72
N PRO A 52 0.89 -1.80 -12.27
CA PRO A 52 -0.41 -1.54 -11.66
C PRO A 52 -1.28 -2.81 -11.53
N ASP A 53 -1.23 -3.70 -12.52
CA ASP A 53 -2.01 -4.94 -12.54
C ASP A 53 -1.56 -5.94 -11.47
N GLU A 54 -0.25 -6.06 -11.26
CA GLU A 54 0.31 -6.85 -10.16
C GLU A 54 -0.08 -6.24 -8.82
N LEU A 55 -0.06 -4.91 -8.70
CA LEU A 55 -0.39 -4.21 -7.47
C LEU A 55 -1.85 -4.48 -7.11
N LEU A 56 -2.76 -4.24 -8.04
CA LEU A 56 -4.19 -4.49 -7.85
C LEU A 56 -4.45 -5.93 -7.42
N ARG A 57 -3.78 -6.90 -8.06
CA ARG A 57 -3.94 -8.32 -7.75
C ARG A 57 -3.47 -8.65 -6.33
N GLN A 58 -2.33 -8.10 -5.91
CA GLN A 58 -1.79 -8.34 -4.56
C GLN A 58 -2.62 -7.62 -3.50
N LEU A 59 -3.07 -6.38 -3.75
CA LEU A 59 -3.94 -5.63 -2.84
C LEU A 59 -5.29 -6.32 -2.63
N ARG A 60 -5.93 -6.83 -3.70
CA ARG A 60 -7.17 -7.62 -3.57
C ARG A 60 -6.98 -8.88 -2.72
N ARG A 61 -5.83 -9.55 -2.84
CA ARG A 61 -5.50 -10.72 -2.00
C ARG A 61 -5.28 -10.31 -0.54
N ALA A 62 -4.57 -9.20 -0.31
CA ALA A 62 -4.35 -8.65 1.03
C ALA A 62 -5.68 -8.29 1.71
N VAL A 63 -6.57 -7.57 1.02
CA VAL A 63 -7.92 -7.25 1.53
C VAL A 63 -8.71 -8.52 1.85
N LYS A 64 -8.62 -9.55 1.01
CA LYS A 64 -9.25 -10.85 1.29
C LYS A 64 -8.66 -11.54 2.53
N LEU A 65 -7.34 -11.46 2.75
CA LEU A 65 -6.68 -12.00 3.95
C LEU A 65 -7.14 -11.28 5.22
N LEU A 66 -7.39 -9.97 5.14
CA LEU A 66 -7.99 -9.17 6.21
C LEU A 66 -9.52 -9.34 6.31
N ASN A 67 -10.09 -10.36 5.66
CA ASN A 67 -11.53 -10.63 5.60
C ASN A 67 -12.39 -9.45 5.10
N GLY A 68 -11.79 -8.53 4.34
CA GLY A 68 -12.43 -7.31 3.84
C GLY A 68 -12.49 -6.15 4.84
N SER A 69 -11.89 -6.28 6.03
CA SER A 69 -11.79 -5.21 7.03
C SER A 69 -10.42 -4.54 6.90
N VAL A 70 -10.36 -3.31 6.41
CA VAL A 70 -9.07 -2.65 6.12
C VAL A 70 -9.14 -1.16 6.39
N ASN A 71 -8.01 -0.55 6.72
CA ASN A 71 -7.88 0.90 6.72
C ASN A 71 -7.86 1.42 5.28
N LEU A 72 -9.07 1.69 4.75
CA LEU A 72 -9.24 2.14 3.36
C LEU A 72 -8.60 3.52 3.13
N ILE A 73 -8.55 4.37 4.16
CA ILE A 73 -7.97 5.71 4.06
C ILE A 73 -6.45 5.61 3.86
N SER A 74 -5.74 4.88 4.73
CA SER A 74 -4.29 4.69 4.57
C SER A 74 -3.96 3.95 3.27
N LEU A 75 -4.78 2.96 2.89
CA LEU A 75 -4.60 2.21 1.65
C LEU A 75 -4.78 3.10 0.41
N ALA A 76 -5.73 4.03 0.43
CA ALA A 76 -5.90 4.98 -0.66
C ALA A 76 -4.66 5.87 -0.79
N ASP A 77 -4.20 6.45 0.32
CA ASP A 77 -2.98 7.27 0.35
C ASP A 77 -1.75 6.50 -0.15
N ASP A 78 -1.62 5.22 0.22
CA ASP A 78 -0.57 4.32 -0.27
C ASP A 78 -0.62 4.15 -1.79
N ILE A 79 -1.81 3.90 -2.35
CA ILE A 79 -2.01 3.72 -3.79
C ILE A 79 -1.69 5.01 -4.55
N PHE A 80 -2.11 6.18 -4.03
CA PHE A 80 -1.79 7.47 -4.64
C PHE A 80 -0.28 7.71 -4.71
N ARG A 81 0.45 7.38 -3.64
CA ARG A 81 1.92 7.50 -3.60
C ARG A 81 2.59 6.53 -4.55
N TRP A 82 2.16 5.27 -4.56
CA TRP A 82 2.71 4.27 -5.48
C TRP A 82 2.52 4.69 -6.94
N CYS A 83 1.34 5.20 -7.31
CA CYS A 83 1.09 5.68 -8.68
C CYS A 83 1.98 6.88 -9.02
N GLN A 84 2.13 7.81 -8.09
CA GLN A 84 3.00 8.97 -8.27
C GLN A 84 4.47 8.55 -8.45
N GLU A 85 4.97 7.64 -7.62
CA GLU A 85 6.33 7.10 -7.73
C GLU A 85 6.54 6.34 -9.04
N SER A 86 5.55 5.54 -9.47
CA SER A 86 5.58 4.82 -10.74
C SER A 86 5.64 5.79 -11.93
N ASP A 87 4.82 6.83 -11.92
CA ASP A 87 4.83 7.88 -12.93
C ASP A 87 6.18 8.63 -12.95
N ASP A 88 6.72 8.97 -11.79
CA ASP A 88 8.01 9.66 -11.70
C ASP A 88 9.16 8.80 -12.27
N LEU A 89 9.14 7.49 -12.00
CA LEU A 89 10.09 6.52 -12.56
C LEU A 89 9.97 6.42 -14.08
N LEU A 90 8.74 6.32 -14.61
CA LEU A 90 8.47 6.23 -16.05
C LEU A 90 8.87 7.51 -16.79
N ASN A 91 8.66 8.67 -16.17
CA ASN A 91 8.98 9.97 -16.76
C ASN A 91 10.43 10.42 -16.47
N HIS A 92 11.26 9.55 -15.88
CA HIS A 92 12.63 9.86 -15.45
C HIS A 92 12.76 11.12 -14.58
N HIS A 93 11.69 11.48 -13.87
CA HIS A 93 11.67 12.59 -12.96
C HIS A 93 12.26 12.17 -11.62
N ARG A 94 13.52 12.53 -11.37
CA ARG A 94 14.12 12.37 -10.05
C ARG A 94 13.59 13.45 -9.10
N ARG A 95 12.57 13.13 -8.30
CA ARG A 95 12.19 14.00 -7.19
C ARG A 95 13.19 13.89 -6.04
N GLN A 96 13.44 15.02 -5.37
CA GLN A 96 14.08 15.04 -4.05
C GLN A 96 13.04 14.65 -2.99
N GLN A 97 12.68 13.37 -2.95
CA GLN A 97 11.86 12.81 -1.88
C GLN A 97 12.75 12.27 -0.78
N ARG A 98 12.31 12.42 0.48
CA ARG A 98 13.02 11.82 1.62
C ARG A 98 12.90 10.29 1.52
N PRO A 99 13.89 9.51 1.99
CA PRO A 99 13.80 8.06 1.96
C PRO A 99 12.51 7.50 2.58
N THR A 100 12.01 8.12 3.64
CA THR A 100 10.76 7.72 4.32
C THR A 100 9.47 8.02 3.54
N GLU A 101 9.56 8.76 2.43
CA GLU A 101 8.40 9.08 1.58
C GLU A 101 8.14 8.01 0.52
N PHE A 102 9.14 7.16 0.21
CA PHE A 102 8.96 6.03 -0.69
C PHE A 102 8.01 5.01 -0.07
N ILE A 103 6.99 4.62 -0.82
CA ILE A 103 5.94 3.71 -0.36
C ILE A 103 6.50 2.40 0.19
N ARG A 104 7.54 1.86 -0.45
CA ARG A 104 8.22 0.64 0.00
C ARG A 104 8.85 0.79 1.39
N ILE A 105 9.44 1.95 1.67
CA ILE A 105 10.07 2.24 2.97
C ILE A 105 9.00 2.51 4.02
N ARG A 106 7.97 3.28 3.67
CA ARG A 106 6.83 3.53 4.56
C ARG A 106 6.14 2.24 4.97
N TRP A 107 5.77 1.39 4.02
CA TRP A 107 5.19 0.08 4.31
C TRP A 107 6.09 -0.75 5.20
N ALA A 108 7.40 -0.79 4.93
CA ALA A 108 8.33 -1.56 5.76
C ALA A 108 8.32 -1.06 7.22
N LEU A 109 8.40 0.26 7.44
CA LEU A 109 8.34 0.84 8.78
C LEU A 109 7.06 0.43 9.51
N GLU A 110 5.90 0.60 8.87
CA GLU A 110 4.61 0.27 9.46
C GLU A 110 4.44 -1.23 9.75
N TYR A 111 4.88 -2.09 8.82
CA TYR A 111 4.78 -3.54 8.93
C TYR A 111 5.67 -4.09 10.05
N TYR A 112 6.95 -3.71 10.08
CA TYR A 112 7.88 -4.24 11.08
C TYR A 112 7.61 -3.66 12.47
N GLN A 113 7.20 -2.40 12.58
CA GLN A 113 6.80 -1.82 13.87
C GLN A 113 5.60 -2.55 14.48
N ALA A 114 4.62 -2.94 13.66
CA ALA A 114 3.48 -3.71 14.13
C ALA A 114 3.85 -5.14 14.50
N GLY A 115 4.68 -5.81 13.69
CA GLY A 115 5.15 -7.17 13.96
C GLY A 115 5.99 -7.27 15.23
N ASP A 116 6.82 -6.27 15.52
CA ASP A 116 7.62 -6.22 16.75
C ASP A 116 6.73 -5.98 17.99
N ALA A 117 5.75 -5.08 17.89
CA ALA A 117 4.82 -4.80 19.00
C ALA A 117 3.94 -6.01 19.37
N ASP A 118 3.55 -6.84 18.41
CA ASP A 118 2.81 -8.09 18.65
C ASP A 118 3.69 -9.17 19.28
N ASN A 119 4.99 -9.21 18.95
CA ASN A 119 5.95 -10.14 19.57
C ASN A 119 6.28 -9.79 21.03
N GLU A 120 6.22 -8.51 21.42
CA GLU A 120 6.47 -8.06 22.80
C GLU A 120 5.27 -8.29 23.75
N GLN A 121 4.09 -8.60 23.21
CA GLN A 121 2.84 -8.80 23.99
C GLN A 121 2.47 -10.28 24.21
N ASN A 122 3.32 -11.22 23.78
CA ASN A 122 3.13 -12.67 23.87
C ASN A 122 4.25 -13.34 24.67
#